data_AF-A0A813KGG0-F1
#
_entry.id   AF-A0A813KGG0-F1
#
_cell.length_a   1.000
_cell.length_b   1.000
_cell.length_c   1.000
_cell.angle_alpha   90.00
_cell.angle_beta   90.00
_cell.angle_gamma   90.00
#
_symmetry.space_group_name_H-M   'P 1'
#
loop_
_entity.id
_entity.type
_entity.pdbx_description
1 polymer ?
#
loop_
_entity_poly.entity_id
_entity_poly.type
_entity_poly.pdbx_seq_one_letter_code
_entity_poly.pdbx_strand_id
1 'polypeptide(L)'
;NLIRELGFDVAILLEPPHRYVLEYVDALKRPPKLAQKAWSYVNDSLRTTLSCSHQPDEIAAASIFLAARTLKLKLPSKPSWWEAVGAKTKDVERLARTMMSLYSKGPAKHIAILPRRKAVPEPMTPSMTPFPETPAPCKSPSDE
;
A
#
# COMPACT_ATOMS: atom_id res chain seq x y z
N ASN A 1 -18.37 -5.94 4.41
CA ASN A 1 -18.32 -7.21 3.63
C ASN A 1 -16.91 -7.77 3.42
N LEU A 2 -15.82 -7.01 3.61
CA LEU A 2 -14.44 -7.48 3.39
C LEU A 2 -14.06 -8.76 4.16
N ILE A 3 -14.44 -8.85 5.44
CA ILE A 3 -14.12 -10.01 6.30
C ILE A 3 -14.84 -11.30 5.85
N ARG A 4 -15.99 -11.15 5.19
CA ARG A 4 -16.79 -12.26 4.64
C ARG A 4 -16.19 -12.80 3.35
N GLU A 5 -15.65 -11.91 2.51
CA GLU A 5 -14.89 -12.26 1.30
C GLU A 5 -13.60 -13.02 1.64
N LEU A 6 -12.95 -12.67 2.77
CA LEU A 6 -11.75 -13.34 3.27
C LEU A 6 -12.03 -14.63 4.08
N GLY A 7 -13.29 -15.10 4.09
CA GLY A 7 -13.66 -16.34 4.79
C GLY A 7 -13.52 -16.30 6.32
N PHE A 8 -13.41 -15.12 6.93
CA PHE A 8 -13.07 -14.92 8.35
C PHE A 8 -11.69 -15.47 8.76
N ASP A 9 -10.87 -15.89 7.80
CA ASP A 9 -9.58 -16.55 8.02
C ASP A 9 -8.39 -15.57 8.05
N VAL A 10 -8.62 -14.41 8.66
CA VAL A 10 -7.64 -13.32 8.75
C VAL A 10 -6.43 -13.71 9.61
N ALA A 11 -6.54 -14.69 10.49
CA ALA A 11 -5.44 -15.14 11.34
C ALA A 11 -4.41 -15.99 10.57
N ILE A 12 -4.86 -16.86 9.66
CA ILE A 12 -3.99 -17.72 8.84
C ILE A 12 -3.36 -16.90 7.69
N LEU A 13 -4.09 -15.95 7.13
CA LEU A 13 -3.59 -15.03 6.10
C LEU A 13 -2.59 -13.99 6.62
N LEU A 14 -2.53 -13.81 7.94
CA LEU A 14 -1.73 -12.78 8.61
C LEU A 14 -0.72 -13.42 9.57
N GLU A 15 -0.11 -14.55 9.21
CA GLU A 15 1.12 -14.93 9.87
C GLU A 15 2.22 -13.95 9.42
N PRO A 16 2.67 -13.04 10.31
CA PRO A 16 3.45 -11.91 9.86
C PRO A 16 4.86 -12.39 9.49
N PRO A 17 5.33 -12.19 8.25
CA PRO A 17 6.67 -12.59 7.80
C PRO A 17 7.80 -12.04 8.69
N HIS A 18 7.52 -10.99 9.47
CA HIS A 18 8.40 -10.43 10.48
C HIS A 18 8.78 -11.39 11.60
N ARG A 19 7.90 -12.31 12.01
CA ARG A 19 8.19 -13.29 13.06
C ARG A 19 9.35 -14.20 12.63
N TYR A 20 9.27 -14.74 11.43
CA TYR A 20 10.30 -15.58 10.84
C TYR A 20 11.63 -14.84 10.71
N VAL A 21 11.62 -13.54 10.43
CA VAL A 21 12.85 -12.75 10.40
C VAL A 21 13.57 -12.76 11.74
N LEU A 22 12.84 -12.62 12.85
CA LEU A 22 13.43 -12.64 14.19
C LEU A 22 14.00 -14.02 14.53
N GLU A 23 13.22 -15.09 14.27
CA GLU A 23 13.63 -16.47 14.53
C GLU A 23 14.89 -16.85 13.74
N TYR A 24 14.96 -16.50 12.45
CA TYR A 24 16.11 -16.83 11.62
C TYR A 24 17.35 -15.99 11.97
N VAL A 25 17.18 -14.71 12.30
CA VAL A 25 18.33 -13.87 12.70
C VAL A 25 18.92 -14.34 14.03
N ASP A 26 18.07 -14.78 14.96
CA ASP A 26 18.50 -15.37 16.23
C ASP A 26 19.21 -16.71 16.02
N ALA A 27 18.64 -17.60 15.19
CA ALA A 27 19.26 -18.87 14.81
C ALA A 27 20.64 -18.68 14.15
N LEU A 28 20.79 -17.62 13.34
CA LEU A 28 22.05 -17.27 12.69
C LEU A 28 23.03 -16.50 13.61
N LYS A 29 22.61 -16.18 14.85
CA LYS A 29 23.35 -15.38 15.85
C LYS A 29 23.90 -14.07 15.28
N ARG A 30 23.05 -13.32 14.57
CA ARG A 30 23.43 -12.09 13.86
C ARG A 30 22.96 -10.83 14.60
N PRO A 31 23.62 -9.68 14.35
CA PRO A 31 23.28 -8.45 15.06
C PRO A 31 21.85 -7.99 14.75
N PRO A 32 21.18 -7.29 15.68
CA PRO A 32 19.81 -6.78 15.50
C PRO A 32 19.72 -5.78 14.34
N LYS A 33 20.83 -5.17 13.94
CA LYS A 33 20.93 -4.33 12.73
C LYS A 33 20.55 -5.09 11.45
N LEU A 34 20.85 -6.39 11.39
CA LEU A 34 20.43 -7.25 10.28
C LEU A 34 18.91 -7.45 10.30
N ALA A 35 18.34 -7.79 11.46
CA ALA A 35 16.89 -7.93 11.62
C ALA A 35 16.15 -6.65 11.24
N GLN A 36 16.60 -5.49 11.71
CA GLN A 36 15.99 -4.21 11.38
C GLN A 36 16.00 -3.92 9.87
N LYS A 37 17.10 -4.23 9.19
CA LYS A 37 17.20 -4.05 7.74
C LYS A 37 16.33 -5.04 6.99
N ALA A 38 16.33 -6.31 7.40
CA ALA A 38 15.46 -7.35 6.84
C ALA A 38 13.98 -7.00 7.03
N TRP A 39 13.60 -6.46 8.19
CA TRP A 39 12.24 -6.00 8.49
C TRP A 39 11.76 -4.94 7.50
N SER A 40 12.64 -4.04 7.08
CA SER A 40 12.32 -3.03 6.07
C SER A 40 11.98 -3.68 4.72
N TYR A 41 12.73 -4.71 4.32
CA TYR A 41 12.45 -5.46 3.08
C TYR A 41 11.19 -6.31 3.17
N VAL A 42 10.86 -6.83 4.35
CA VAL A 42 9.56 -7.49 4.56
C VAL A 42 8.42 -6.49 4.33
N ASN A 43 8.52 -5.27 4.87
CA ASN A 43 7.51 -4.23 4.61
C ASN A 43 7.40 -3.89 3.11
N ASP A 44 8.51 -3.94 2.38
CA ASP A 44 8.50 -3.73 0.93
C ASP A 44 7.77 -4.85 0.18
N SER A 45 7.86 -6.10 0.63
CA SER A 45 7.08 -7.20 0.03
C SER A 45 5.57 -7.02 0.15
N LEU A 46 5.10 -6.43 1.25
CA LEU A 46 3.67 -6.12 1.46
C LEU A 46 3.14 -5.04 0.51
N ARG A 47 4.04 -4.26 -0.10
CA ARG A 47 3.69 -3.25 -1.12
C ARG A 47 3.62 -3.83 -2.53
N THR A 48 3.72 -5.15 -2.66
CA THR A 48 3.70 -5.90 -3.91
C THR A 48 2.72 -7.07 -3.81
N THR A 49 2.55 -7.85 -4.88
CA THR A 49 1.72 -9.06 -4.88
C THR A 49 2.44 -10.30 -4.32
N LEU A 50 3.67 -10.15 -3.84
CA LEU A 50 4.50 -11.26 -3.35
C LEU A 50 3.92 -11.92 -2.09
N SER A 51 3.34 -11.12 -1.19
CA SER A 51 2.72 -11.62 0.04
C SER A 51 1.54 -12.56 -0.20
N CYS A 52 0.94 -12.54 -1.40
CA CYS A 52 -0.13 -13.46 -1.77
C CYS A 52 0.35 -14.63 -2.64
N SER A 53 1.57 -14.55 -3.19
CA SER A 53 2.09 -15.50 -4.18
C SER A 53 3.15 -16.44 -3.61
N HIS A 54 3.69 -16.13 -2.43
CA HIS A 54 4.82 -16.80 -1.80
C HIS A 54 4.57 -17.07 -0.32
N GLN A 55 5.23 -18.09 0.22
CA GLN A 55 5.13 -18.41 1.64
C GLN A 55 5.88 -17.37 2.49
N PRO A 56 5.43 -17.09 3.72
CA PRO A 56 6.07 -16.11 4.59
C PRO A 56 7.54 -16.47 4.91
N ASP A 57 7.86 -17.76 5.00
CA ASP A 57 9.23 -18.28 5.17
C ASP A 57 10.17 -17.83 4.04
N GLU A 58 9.71 -17.93 2.78
CA GLU A 58 10.49 -17.55 1.59
C GLU A 58 10.73 -16.03 1.55
N ILE A 59 9.72 -15.26 1.93
CA ILE A 59 9.77 -13.79 2.01
C ILE A 59 10.77 -13.36 3.10
N ALA A 60 10.75 -14.00 4.26
CA ALA A 60 11.69 -13.73 5.34
C ALA A 60 13.12 -14.09 4.93
N ALA A 61 13.32 -15.27 4.31
CA ALA A 61 14.63 -15.71 3.82
C ALA A 61 15.20 -14.74 2.77
N ALA A 62 14.40 -14.31 1.80
CA ALA A 62 14.79 -13.32 0.79
C ALA A 62 15.15 -11.96 1.40
N SER A 63 14.38 -11.51 2.39
CA SER A 63 14.60 -10.24 3.08
C SER A 63 15.92 -10.24 3.86
N ILE A 64 16.24 -11.33 4.56
CA ILE A 64 17.51 -11.50 5.28
C ILE A 64 18.67 -11.64 4.29
N PHE A 65 18.51 -12.39 3.20
CA PHE A 65 19.52 -12.50 2.14
C PHE A 65 19.89 -11.13 1.57
N LEU A 66 18.88 -10.31 1.24
CA LEU A 66 19.07 -8.97 0.71
C LEU A 66 19.71 -8.03 1.74
N ALA A 67 19.27 -8.10 2.99
CA ALA A 67 19.83 -7.33 4.09
C ALA A 67 21.30 -7.68 4.37
N ALA A 68 21.64 -8.96 4.38
CA ALA A 68 23.00 -9.43 4.57
C ALA A 68 23.94 -8.95 3.46
N ARG A 69 23.49 -8.99 2.20
CA ARG A 69 24.26 -8.44 1.07
C ARG A 69 24.48 -6.93 1.19
N THR A 70 23.44 -6.20 1.59
CA THR A 70 23.50 -4.75 1.78
C THR A 70 24.45 -4.36 2.92
N LEU A 71 24.45 -5.14 4.00
CA LEU A 71 25.33 -4.95 5.16
C LEU A 71 26.70 -5.63 4.98
N LYS A 72 26.97 -6.26 3.84
CA LYS A 72 28.21 -7.02 3.53
C LYS A 72 28.53 -8.10 4.57
N LEU A 73 27.51 -8.72 5.17
CA LEU A 73 27.67 -9.81 6.13
C LEU A 73 27.82 -11.14 5.39
N LYS A 74 28.86 -11.90 5.74
CA LYS A 74 29.07 -13.26 5.23
C LYS A 74 28.21 -14.25 6.01
N LEU A 75 27.15 -14.73 5.36
CA LEU A 75 26.32 -15.83 5.86
C LEU A 75 26.85 -17.18 5.36
N PRO A 76 26.66 -18.27 6.13
CA PRO A 76 27.08 -19.61 5.72
C PRO A 76 26.39 -19.99 4.40
N SER A 77 27.19 -20.26 3.37
CA SER A 77 26.72 -20.49 1.99
C SER A 77 26.92 -21.94 1.52
N LYS A 78 27.42 -22.84 2.39
CA LYS A 78 27.64 -24.26 2.08
C LYS A 78 27.38 -25.13 3.32
N PRO A 79 26.23 -25.83 3.41
CA PRO A 79 25.05 -25.68 2.54
C PRO A 79 24.42 -24.29 2.70
N SER A 80 23.59 -23.87 1.76
CA SER A 80 23.03 -22.52 1.81
C SER A 80 22.03 -22.44 2.97
N TRP A 81 22.20 -21.48 3.87
CA TRP A 81 21.34 -21.41 5.07
C TRP A 81 19.84 -21.26 4.76
N TRP A 82 19.49 -20.69 3.60
CA TRP A 82 18.09 -20.59 3.15
C TRP A 82 17.49 -21.93 2.74
N GLU A 83 18.30 -22.92 2.36
CA GLU A 83 17.84 -24.29 2.07
C GLU A 83 17.44 -25.01 3.37
N ALA A 84 18.12 -24.73 4.49
CA ALA A 84 17.75 -25.26 5.80
C ALA A 84 16.38 -24.73 6.29
N VAL A 85 15.95 -23.61 5.73
CA VAL A 85 14.67 -22.95 6.00
C VAL A 85 13.58 -23.39 4.99
N GLY A 86 13.93 -24.22 3.99
CA GLY A 86 13.00 -24.68 2.96
C GLY A 86 12.79 -23.72 1.79
N ALA A 87 13.54 -22.61 1.73
CA ALA A 87 13.43 -21.64 0.65
C ALA A 87 14.31 -22.03 -0.56
N LYS A 88 13.75 -22.00 -1.76
CA LYS A 88 14.48 -22.30 -3.00
C LYS A 88 15.27 -21.09 -3.46
N THR A 89 16.51 -21.31 -3.92
CA THR A 89 17.40 -20.23 -4.41
C THR A 89 16.76 -19.37 -5.50
N LYS A 90 16.02 -19.97 -6.44
CA LYS A 90 15.32 -19.24 -7.52
C LYS A 90 14.26 -18.27 -7.00
N ASP A 91 13.56 -18.66 -5.93
CA ASP A 91 12.48 -17.87 -5.33
C ASP A 91 13.06 -16.74 -4.49
N VAL A 92 14.07 -17.03 -3.67
CA VAL A 92 14.84 -16.04 -2.90
C VAL A 92 15.39 -14.93 -3.81
N GLU A 93 16.01 -15.28 -4.92
CA GLU A 93 16.52 -14.28 -5.86
C GLU A 93 15.43 -13.46 -6.53
N ARG A 94 14.32 -14.08 -6.92
CA ARG A 94 13.19 -13.40 -7.56
C ARG A 94 12.54 -12.41 -6.60
N LEU A 95 12.32 -12.82 -5.35
CA LEU A 95 11.79 -11.97 -4.27
C LEU A 95 12.73 -10.79 -4.01
N ALA A 96 14.03 -11.04 -3.85
CA ALA A 96 15.03 -10.01 -3.61
C ALA A 96 15.09 -8.97 -4.74
N ARG A 97 15.06 -9.40 -6.01
CA ARG A 97 15.00 -8.49 -7.18
C ARG A 97 13.73 -7.65 -7.18
N THR A 98 12.60 -8.25 -6.88
CA THR A 98 11.30 -7.58 -6.86
C THR A 98 11.24 -6.53 -5.76
N MET A 99 11.67 -6.85 -4.53
CA MET A 99 11.78 -5.89 -3.44
C MET A 99 12.76 -4.75 -3.80
N MET A 100 13.92 -5.07 -4.39
CA MET A 100 14.90 -4.05 -4.81
C MET A 100 14.34 -3.11 -5.90
N SER A 101 13.46 -3.60 -6.79
CA SER A 101 12.84 -2.77 -7.84
C SER A 101 12.03 -1.60 -7.28
N LEU A 102 11.53 -1.69 -6.05
CA LEU A 102 10.83 -0.59 -5.39
C LEU A 102 11.75 0.59 -5.08
N TYR A 103 13.04 0.33 -4.83
CA TYR A 103 14.04 1.36 -4.58
C TYR A 103 14.51 2.04 -5.87
N SER A 104 14.23 1.46 -7.04
CA SER A 104 14.46 2.11 -8.33
C SER A 104 13.38 3.14 -8.68
N LYS A 105 12.23 3.12 -7.97
CA LYS A 105 11.16 4.10 -8.17
C LYS A 105 11.56 5.42 -7.48
N GLY A 106 11.35 6.55 -8.16
CA GLY A 106 11.65 7.86 -7.62
C GLY A 106 10.91 8.15 -6.30
N PRO A 107 11.37 9.14 -5.50
CA PRO A 107 10.78 9.45 -4.21
C PRO A 107 9.29 9.80 -4.35
N ALA A 108 8.50 9.39 -3.36
CA ALA A 108 7.08 9.72 -3.31
C ALA A 108 6.91 11.24 -3.26
N LYS A 109 6.19 11.81 -4.24
CA LYS A 109 5.85 13.23 -4.26
C LYS A 109 4.59 13.45 -3.45
N HIS A 110 4.66 14.34 -2.46
CA HIS A 110 3.47 14.78 -1.73
C HIS A 110 2.61 15.63 -2.66
N ILE A 111 1.46 15.11 -3.07
CA ILE A 111 0.46 15.88 -3.81
C ILE A 111 -0.41 16.57 -2.78
N ALA A 112 -0.28 17.90 -2.66
CA ALA A 112 -1.19 18.69 -1.86
C ALA A 112 -2.57 18.65 -2.54
N ILE A 113 -3.50 17.87 -1.97
CA ILE A 113 -4.90 17.89 -2.39
C ILE A 113 -5.48 19.19 -1.87
N LEU A 114 -5.52 20.23 -2.71
CA LEU A 114 -6.23 21.45 -2.36
C LEU A 114 -7.70 21.11 -2.11
N PRO A 115 -8.34 21.64 -1.06
CA PRO A 115 -9.76 21.45 -0.84
C PRO A 115 -10.51 21.91 -2.09
N ARG A 116 -11.37 21.04 -2.64
CA ARG A 116 -12.25 21.40 -3.75
C ARG A 116 -12.99 22.68 -3.36
N ARG A 117 -12.72 23.78 -4.08
CA ARG A 117 -13.42 25.05 -3.88
C ARG A 117 -14.91 24.75 -4.01
N LYS A 118 -15.68 24.88 -2.92
CA LYS A 118 -17.14 24.87 -3.02
C LYS A 118 -17.47 26.00 -4.00
N ALA A 119 -18.19 25.68 -5.07
CA ALA A 119 -18.65 26.70 -6.01
C ALA A 119 -19.41 27.75 -5.19
N VAL A 120 -18.89 28.98 -5.17
CA VAL A 120 -19.65 30.12 -4.65
C VAL A 120 -20.85 30.23 -5.58
N PRO A 121 -22.10 30.27 -5.08
CA PRO A 121 -23.25 30.57 -5.93
C PRO A 121 -22.97 31.90 -6.64
N GLU A 122 -22.99 31.90 -7.97
CA GLU A 122 -22.84 33.17 -8.71
C GLU A 122 -23.89 34.15 -8.21
N PRO A 123 -23.53 35.43 -7.96
CA PRO A 123 -24.52 36.44 -7.68
C PRO A 123 -25.46 36.49 -8.89
N MET A 124 -26.74 36.20 -8.64
CA MET A 124 -27.80 36.31 -9.63
C MET A 124 -27.76 37.73 -10.19
N THR A 125 -27.26 37.86 -11.41
CA THR A 125 -27.49 39.07 -12.20
C THR A 125 -29.00 39.13 -12.49
N PRO A 126 -29.68 40.27 -12.26
CA PRO A 126 -31.05 40.41 -12.69
C PRO A 126 -31.08 40.39 -14.22
N SER A 127 -31.47 39.24 -14.77
CA SER A 127 -31.73 39.05 -16.19
C SER A 127 -32.91 39.93 -16.59
N MET A 128 -32.64 41.03 -17.31
CA MET A 128 -33.67 41.79 -18.01
C MET A 128 -34.07 41.01 -19.27
N THR A 129 -35.08 40.15 -19.15
CA THR A 129 -35.83 39.64 -20.31
C THR A 129 -37.07 40.51 -20.52
N PRO A 130 -37.27 41.11 -21.70
CA PRO A 130 -38.53 41.80 -22.03
C PRO A 130 -39.56 40.73 -22.40
N PHE A 131 -40.45 40.38 -21.47
CA PHE A 131 -41.68 39.67 -21.82
C PHE A 131 -42.80 40.70 -22.08
N PRO A 132 -43.67 40.46 -23.08
CA PRO A 132 -44.75 41.40 -23.42
C PRO A 132 -45.86 41.37 -22.37
N GLU A 133 -46.31 42.56 -21.95
CA GLU A 133 -47.41 42.75 -21.03
C GLU A 133 -48.70 42.13 -21.59
N THR A 134 -49.35 41.28 -20.79
CA THR A 134 -50.74 40.88 -21.01
C THR A 134 -51.65 41.97 -20.43
N PRO A 135 -52.63 42.52 -21.18
CA PRO A 135 -53.50 43.56 -20.67
C PRO A 135 -54.48 43.00 -19.62
N ALA A 136 -54.61 43.72 -18.51
CA ALA A 136 -55.52 43.41 -17.41
C ALA A 136 -57.00 43.52 -17.83
N PRO A 137 -57.91 42.66 -17.32
CA PRO A 137 -59.35 42.84 -17.51
C PRO A 137 -59.87 44.04 -16.70
N CYS A 138 -60.71 44.86 -17.34
CA CYS A 138 -61.36 46.03 -16.75
C CYS A 138 -62.25 45.69 -15.56
N LYS A 139 -62.27 46.61 -14.58
CA LYS A 139 -63.06 46.57 -13.34
C LYS A 139 -64.57 46.51 -13.62
N SER A 140 -65.28 45.70 -12.83
CA SER A 140 -66.74 45.77 -12.69
C SER A 140 -67.13 46.62 -11.47
N PRO A 141 -68.31 47.25 -11.47
CA PRO A 141 -68.62 48.43 -10.67
C PRO A 141 -69.06 48.10 -9.23
N SER A 142 -68.87 49.07 -8.35
CA SER A 142 -69.39 49.14 -6.98
C SER A 142 -70.91 49.20 -6.96
N ASP A 143 -71.52 48.55 -5.98
CA ASP A 143 -72.85 48.91 -5.46
C ASP A 143 -72.77 48.97 -3.92
N GLU A 144 -73.57 49.90 -3.39
CA GLU A 144 -73.71 50.44 -2.01
C GLU A 144 -73.50 49.51 -0.80
#